data_AF-A0A522Q8Q3-F1
#
_entry.id   AF-A0A522Q8Q3-F1
#
_cell.length_a   1.000
_cell.length_b   1.000
_cell.length_c   1.000
_cell.angle_alpha   90.00
_cell.angle_beta   90.00
_cell.angle_gamma   90.00
#
_symmetry.space_group_name_H-M   'P 1'
#
loop_
_entity.id
_entity.type
_entity.pdbx_description
1 polymer ?
#
loop_
_entity_poly.entity_id
_entity_poly.type
_entity_poly.pdbx_seq_one_letter_code
_entity_poly.pdbx_strand_id
1 'polypeptide(L)'
;MVVWELTLILFILFFATFVRSAFGFGEALIAVPLLAFIIPIGVATPVVVLLSITVASIIIAQDWRQVNFRSAGWLFLSTIVGLPLGLWLLTAVGEGIVKVILAT
;
A
#
# COMPACT_ATOMS: atom_id res chain seq x y z
N MET A 1 -23.25 -7.92 -4.00
CA MET A 1 -22.00 -8.20 -3.28
C MET A 1 -22.20 -9.49 -2.51
N VAL A 2 -21.54 -10.55 -2.94
CA VAL A 2 -21.72 -11.91 -2.42
C VAL A 2 -20.80 -12.09 -1.21
N VAL A 3 -21.23 -12.81 -0.18
CA VAL A 3 -20.46 -13.05 1.07
C VAL A 3 -19.01 -13.48 0.81
N TRP A 4 -18.79 -14.26 -0.26
CA TRP A 4 -17.48 -14.72 -0.71
C TRP A 4 -16.50 -13.59 -1.07
N GLU A 5 -16.98 -12.50 -1.68
CA GLU A 5 -16.15 -11.35 -2.05
C GLU A 5 -15.66 -10.63 -0.80
N LEU A 6 -16.53 -10.50 0.21
CA LEU A 6 -16.20 -9.85 1.48
C LEU A 6 -15.12 -10.63 2.23
N THR A 7 -15.20 -11.96 2.25
CA THR A 7 -14.20 -12.83 2.88
C THR A 7 -12.83 -12.68 2.21
N LEU A 8 -12.78 -12.62 0.88
CA LEU A 8 -11.53 -12.40 0.13
C LEU A 8 -10.92 -11.03 0.43
N ILE A 9 -11.74 -9.97 0.40
CA ILE A 9 -11.29 -8.60 0.73
C ILE A 9 -10.67 -8.57 2.14
N LEU A 10 -11.35 -9.13 3.14
CA LEU A 10 -10.83 -9.19 4.51
C LEU A 10 -9.53 -9.98 4.61
N PHE A 11 -9.41 -11.10 3.90
CA PHE A 11 -8.19 -11.90 3.88
C PHE A 11 -7.01 -11.15 3.25
N ILE A 12 -7.24 -10.46 2.13
CA ILE A 12 -6.25 -9.61 1.45
C ILE A 12 -5.78 -8.49 2.38
N LEU A 13 -6.73 -7.79 3.02
CA LEU A 13 -6.43 -6.71 3.95
C LEU A 13 -5.67 -7.21 5.18
N PHE A 14 -6.03 -8.38 5.72
CA PHE A 14 -5.30 -9.02 6.82
C PHE A 14 -3.85 -9.28 6.44
N PHE A 15 -3.60 -9.90 5.28
CA PHE A 15 -2.23 -10.20 4.86
C PHE A 15 -1.42 -8.92 4.56
N ALA A 16 -2.04 -7.93 3.93
CA ALA A 16 -1.40 -6.64 3.65
C ALA A 16 -1.02 -5.90 4.94
N THR A 17 -1.92 -5.86 5.94
CA THR A 17 -1.65 -5.25 7.25
C THR A 17 -0.65 -6.06 8.07
N PHE A 18 -0.63 -7.39 7.95
CA PHE A 18 0.40 -8.24 8.55
C PHE A 18 1.80 -7.91 8.00
N VAL A 19 1.94 -7.79 6.68
CA VAL A 19 3.20 -7.36 6.04
C VAL A 19 3.60 -5.97 6.53
N ARG A 20 2.66 -5.04 6.69
CA ARG A 20 2.96 -3.74 7.29
C ARG A 20 3.42 -3.83 8.73
N SER A 21 2.84 -4.69 9.55
CA SER A 21 3.29 -4.84 10.93
C SER A 21 4.70 -5.43 11.01
N ALA A 22 5.08 -6.28 10.05
CA ALA A 22 6.40 -6.90 10.01
C ALA A 22 7.49 -5.96 9.45
N PHE A 23 7.19 -5.24 8.36
CA PHE A 23 8.18 -4.43 7.63
C PHE A 23 8.00 -2.92 7.80
N GLY A 24 6.86 -2.45 8.30
CA GLY A 24 6.50 -1.02 8.41
C GLY A 24 6.04 -0.37 7.10
N PHE A 25 6.19 -1.05 5.96
CA PHE A 25 5.83 -0.57 4.61
C PHE A 25 5.40 -1.73 3.70
N GLY A 26 4.85 -1.42 2.52
CA GLY A 26 4.55 -2.43 1.49
C GLY A 26 3.13 -3.00 1.49
N GLU A 27 2.23 -2.56 2.38
CA GLU A 27 0.84 -3.03 2.37
C GLU A 27 0.15 -2.77 1.02
N ALA A 28 0.39 -1.60 0.43
CA ALA A 28 -0.30 -1.17 -0.78
C ALA A 28 0.15 -1.95 -2.02
N LEU A 29 1.40 -2.43 -2.02
CA LEU A 29 1.94 -3.31 -3.07
C LEU A 29 1.19 -4.66 -3.13
N ILE A 30 0.60 -5.09 -2.02
CA ILE A 30 -0.17 -6.34 -1.93
C ILE A 30 -1.67 -6.04 -2.07
N ALA A 31 -2.17 -5.06 -1.32
CA ALA A 31 -3.59 -4.76 -1.27
C ALA A 31 -4.14 -4.22 -2.59
N VAL A 32 -3.43 -3.32 -3.28
CA VAL A 32 -3.96 -2.68 -4.50
C VAL A 32 -4.14 -3.68 -5.65
N PRO A 33 -3.16 -4.51 -6.03
CA PRO A 33 -3.36 -5.50 -7.11
C PRO A 33 -4.43 -6.53 -6.77
N LEU A 34 -4.45 -7.02 -5.52
CA LEU A 34 -5.41 -8.02 -5.09
C LEU A 34 -6.84 -7.46 -5.03
N LEU A 35 -7.02 -6.21 -4.60
CA LEU A 35 -8.32 -5.53 -4.64
C LEU A 35 -8.74 -5.17 -6.07
N ALA A 36 -7.79 -4.86 -6.95
CA ALA A 36 -8.09 -4.54 -8.35
C ALA A 36 -8.72 -5.73 -9.12
N PHE A 37 -8.51 -6.97 -8.67
CA PHE A 37 -9.22 -8.15 -9.20
C PHE A 37 -10.72 -8.20 -8.80
N ILE A 38 -11.12 -7.47 -7.75
CA ILE A 38 -12.47 -7.54 -7.18
C ILE A 38 -13.26 -6.24 -7.46
N ILE A 39 -12.59 -5.09 -7.38
CA ILE A 39 -13.18 -3.76 -7.54
C ILE A 39 -12.37 -2.91 -8.52
N PRO A 40 -12.97 -1.90 -9.18
CA PRO A 40 -12.26 -1.02 -10.08
C PRO A 40 -11.05 -0.36 -9.40
N ILE A 41 -9.91 -0.33 -10.11
CA ILE A 41 -8.64 0.18 -9.55
C ILE A 41 -8.73 1.65 -9.09
N GLY A 42 -9.60 2.44 -9.74
CA GLY A 42 -9.90 3.82 -9.34
C GLY A 42 -10.58 3.95 -7.98
N VAL A 43 -11.19 2.87 -7.47
CA VAL A 43 -11.77 2.80 -6.11
C VAL A 43 -10.84 2.06 -5.16
N ALA A 44 -10.16 1.00 -5.61
CA ALA A 44 -9.21 0.24 -4.81
C ALA A 44 -8.07 1.11 -4.26
N THR A 45 -7.49 1.96 -5.12
CA THR A 45 -6.31 2.76 -4.77
C THR A 45 -6.63 3.78 -3.66
N PRO A 46 -7.68 4.62 -3.76
CA PRO A 46 -8.04 5.53 -2.67
C PRO A 46 -8.40 4.82 -1.36
N VAL A 47 -9.10 3.68 -1.43
CA VAL A 47 -9.49 2.92 -0.23
C VAL A 47 -8.26 2.43 0.53
N VAL A 48 -7.27 1.86 -0.17
CA VAL A 48 -6.03 1.41 0.46
C VAL A 48 -5.24 2.58 1.03
N VAL A 49 -5.19 3.72 0.32
CA VAL A 49 -4.52 4.92 0.82
C VAL A 49 -5.16 5.43 2.11
N LEU A 50 -6.50 5.50 2.17
CA LEU A 50 -7.21 5.91 3.38
C LEU A 50 -6.94 4.96 4.53
N LEU A 51 -7.00 3.65 4.29
CA LEU A 51 -6.67 2.62 5.28
C LEU A 51 -5.24 2.80 5.81
N SER A 52 -4.28 2.99 4.90
CA SER A 52 -2.87 3.28 5.20
C SER A 52 -2.70 4.46 6.15
N ILE A 53 -3.41 5.56 5.87
CA ILE A 53 -3.36 6.79 6.68
C ILE A 53 -3.99 6.53 8.04
N THR A 54 -5.12 5.85 8.10
CA THR A 54 -5.80 5.50 9.36
C THR A 54 -4.90 4.64 10.24
N VAL A 55 -4.32 3.56 9.70
CA VAL A 55 -3.42 2.67 10.43
C VAL A 55 -2.18 3.42 10.90
N ALA A 56 -1.55 4.22 10.04
CA ALA A 56 -0.40 5.04 10.42
C ALA A 56 -0.71 6.00 11.56
N SER A 57 -1.88 6.66 11.50
CA SER A 57 -2.31 7.61 12.53
C SER A 57 -2.55 6.93 13.87
N ILE A 58 -3.17 5.74 13.86
CA ILE A 58 -3.39 4.95 15.07
C ILE A 58 -2.05 4.53 15.70
N ILE A 59 -1.11 4.01 14.89
CA ILE A 59 0.22 3.61 15.36
C ILE A 59 0.96 4.80 15.97
N ILE A 60 0.95 5.95 15.30
CA ILE A 60 1.57 7.16 15.84
C ILE A 60 0.88 7.55 17.16
N ALA A 61 -0.45 7.56 17.23
CA ALA A 61 -1.17 7.93 18.45
C ALA A 61 -0.89 6.98 19.63
N GLN A 62 -0.78 5.67 19.37
CA GLN A 62 -0.50 4.65 20.39
C GLN A 62 0.97 4.68 20.85
N ASP A 63 1.91 4.78 19.90
CA ASP A 63 3.33 4.55 20.15
C ASP A 63 4.21 5.80 20.02
N TRP A 64 3.64 7.01 19.94
CA TRP A 64 4.40 8.26 19.72
C TRP A 64 5.61 8.45 20.64
N ARG A 65 5.56 7.94 21.88
CA ARG A 65 6.66 7.99 22.85
C ARG A 65 7.82 7.05 22.55
N GLN A 66 7.58 5.97 21.82
CA GLN A 66 8.58 4.99 21.41
C GLN A 66 9.08 5.22 19.97
N VAL A 67 8.50 6.18 19.25
CA VAL A 67 8.92 6.52 17.89
C VAL A 67 10.35 7.06 17.90
N ASN A 68 11.25 6.30 17.28
CA ASN A 68 12.61 6.78 17.03
C ASN A 68 12.62 7.69 15.79
N PHE A 69 12.54 9.00 16.04
CA PHE A 69 12.54 10.03 15.00
C PHE A 69 13.73 9.95 14.04
N ARG A 70 14.89 9.42 14.48
CA ARG A 70 16.06 9.26 13.63
C ARG A 70 15.84 8.19 12.56
N SER A 71 15.31 7.03 12.95
CA SER A 71 14.98 5.95 12.02
C SER A 71 13.80 6.32 11.12
N ALA A 72 12.78 6.97 11.67
CA ALA A 72 11.64 7.47 10.90
C ALA A 72 12.08 8.49 9.83
N GLY A 73 13.01 9.39 10.16
CA GLY A 73 13.59 10.35 9.23
C GLY A 73 14.33 9.70 8.06
N TRP A 74 15.13 8.65 8.32
CA TRP A 74 15.79 7.89 7.25
C TRP A 74 14.79 7.20 6.32
N LEU A 75 13.74 6.60 6.87
CA LEU A 75 12.69 5.96 6.07
C LEU A 75 11.92 6.97 5.21
N PHE A 76 11.63 8.14 5.78
CA PHE A 76 10.99 9.24 5.06
C PHE A 76 11.87 9.76 3.92
N LEU A 77 13.18 9.92 4.15
CA LEU A 77 14.14 10.36 3.13
C LEU A 77 14.21 9.35 1.98
N SER A 78 14.29 8.06 2.29
CA SER A 78 14.23 6.99 1.28
C SER A 78 12.91 7.01 0.50
N THR A 79 11.80 7.37 1.13
CA THR A 79 10.50 7.49 0.46
C THR A 79 10.45 8.69 -0.47
N ILE A 80 11.00 9.85 -0.05
CA ILE A 80 11.11 11.05 -0.89
C ILE A 80 11.91 10.76 -2.16
N VAL A 81 12.95 9.93 -2.08
CA VAL A 81 13.75 9.56 -3.26
C VAL A 81 13.08 8.45 -4.07
N GLY A 82 12.44 7.49 -3.39
CA GLY A 82 11.75 6.36 -4.02
C GLY A 82 10.50 6.78 -4.81
N LEU A 83 9.76 7.79 -4.36
CA LEU A 83 8.57 8.30 -5.04
C LEU A 83 8.83 8.84 -6.46
N PRO A 84 9.74 9.81 -6.68
CA PRO A 84 10.04 10.33 -8.02
C PRO A 84 10.71 9.27 -8.89
N LEU A 85 11.54 8.39 -8.32
CA LEU A 85 12.11 7.26 -9.06
C LEU A 85 11.02 6.28 -9.52
N GLY A 86 10.09 5.93 -8.64
CA GLY A 86 8.96 5.06 -8.97
C GLY A 86 8.03 5.68 -10.01
N LEU A 87 7.75 6.98 -9.90
CA LEU A 87 6.96 7.72 -10.88
C LEU A 87 7.68 7.80 -12.23
N TRP A 88 8.97 8.11 -12.22
CA TRP A 88 9.79 8.15 -13.43
C TRP A 88 9.85 6.77 -14.09
N LEU A 89 10.08 5.71 -13.33
CA LEU A 89 10.05 4.34 -13.81
C LEU A 89 8.68 4.00 -14.42
N LEU A 90 7.58 4.38 -13.77
CA LEU A 90 6.23 4.14 -14.29
C LEU A 90 5.96 4.88 -15.60
N THR A 91 6.50 6.10 -15.77
CA THR A 91 6.37 6.88 -17.01
C THR A 91 7.34 6.44 -18.12
N ALA A 92 8.51 5.91 -17.76
CA ALA A 92 9.55 5.47 -18.69
C ALA A 92 9.36 4.03 -19.17
N VAL A 93 8.82 3.17 -18.30
CA VAL A 93 8.39 1.81 -18.61
C VAL A 93 7.03 1.95 -19.31
N GLY A 94 7.08 2.08 -20.65
CA GLY A 94 5.88 2.31 -21.47
C GLY A 94 4.71 1.40 -21.10
N GLU A 95 3.49 1.94 -21.21
CA GLU A 95 2.22 1.36 -20.74
C GLU A 95 2.04 -0.15 -20.98
N GLY A 96 2.70 -0.71 -22.01
CA GLY A 96 2.69 -2.14 -22.32
C GLY A 96 3.25 -3.04 -21.21
N ILE A 97 4.32 -2.66 -20.50
CA ILE A 97 4.91 -3.54 -19.46
C ILE A 97 4.08 -3.47 -18.17
N VAL A 98 3.54 -2.30 -17.84
CA VAL A 98 2.65 -2.12 -16.67
C VAL A 98 1.36 -2.91 -16.85
N LYS A 99 0.76 -2.91 -18.05
CA LYS A 99 -0.41 -3.75 -18.40
C LYS A 99 -0.10 -5.25 -18.30
N VAL A 100 1.08 -5.67 -18.78
CA VAL A 100 1.52 -7.08 -18.69
C VAL A 100 1.77 -7.52 -17.24
N ILE A 101 2.32 -6.66 -16.38
CA ILE A 101 2.58 -6.98 -14.96
C ILE A 101 1.31 -6.93 -14.12
N LEU A 102 0.38 -6.01 -14.41
CA LEU A 102 -0.91 -5.89 -13.72
C LEU A 102 -1.99 -6.84 -14.26
N ALA A 103 -1.68 -7.64 -15.29
CA ALA A 103 -2.61 -8.56 -15.94
C ALA A 103 -3.95 -7.88 -16.33
N THR A 104 -3.87 -6.73 -17.00
CA THR A 104 -5.02 -6.10 -17.71
C THR A 104 -4.75 -6.01 -19.20
#